data_AF-A0A6C0CWJ9-F1
#
_entry.id   AF-A0A6C0CWJ9-F1
#
_cell.length_a   1.000
_cell.length_b   1.000
_cell.length_c   1.000
_cell.angle_alpha   90.00
_cell.angle_beta   90.00
_cell.angle_gamma   90.00
#
_symmetry.space_group_name_H-M   'P 1'
#
loop_
_entity.id
_entity.type
_entity.pdbx_description
1 polymer ?
#
loop_
_entity_poly.entity_id
_entity_poly.type
_entity_poly.pdbx_seq_one_letter_code
_entity_poly.pdbx_strand_id
1 'polypeptide(L)'
;MMSNVNLTELLDDNITDQVNKLAEQVNSALADSAKSLTCGPDCQAQENIQTLKQIYLDAELNLQTAPTKLSVAEKNYLLSTLGEDGYSDYMTTRYGVQANQIGDKVTASFEKVVTESTNLTDLYYTLYTNYDYLGDLYNNYVTVNTDLKKDINKSTGDVVTSDRKTYYESQNYNYLKNWYIVYKFIYIVIVIVFIIFLFFRKSDYSFVSRILILIFFILYPIYITQSVFWIWNNVILRIWELLPSNIYKSI
;
A
#
# COMPACT_ATOMS: atom_id res chain seq x y z
N MET A 1 -96.51 -7.49 -81.71
CA MET A 1 -96.59 -6.05 -81.38
C MET A 1 -95.24 -5.63 -80.87
N MET A 2 -94.43 -5.04 -81.75
CA MET A 2 -93.15 -4.45 -81.41
C MET A 2 -93.43 -3.09 -80.76
N SER A 3 -93.05 -2.94 -79.50
CA SER A 3 -92.99 -1.66 -78.82
C SER A 3 -91.57 -1.12 -78.99
N ASN A 4 -91.46 -0.06 -79.80
CA ASN A 4 -90.27 0.78 -79.89
C ASN A 4 -89.89 1.27 -78.49
N VAL A 5 -88.76 0.81 -77.98
CA VAL A 5 -88.08 1.46 -76.85
C VAL A 5 -87.13 2.50 -77.44
N ASN A 6 -87.34 3.72 -76.97
CA ASN A 6 -86.77 4.96 -77.44
C ASN A 6 -85.24 4.97 -77.22
N LEU A 7 -84.48 5.14 -78.29
CA LEU A 7 -83.00 5.26 -78.24
C LEU A 7 -82.53 6.52 -77.50
N THR A 8 -83.45 7.41 -77.11
CA THR A 8 -83.19 8.64 -76.36
C THR A 8 -83.03 8.42 -74.86
N GLU A 9 -83.53 7.33 -74.29
CA GLU A 9 -83.50 7.09 -72.83
C GLU A 9 -82.15 6.53 -72.34
N LEU A 10 -81.43 5.79 -73.19
CA LEU A 10 -80.11 5.23 -72.86
C LEU A 10 -78.93 6.22 -73.05
N LEU A 11 -79.16 7.31 -73.78
CA LEU A 11 -78.17 8.39 -73.92
C LEU A 11 -78.22 9.35 -72.71
N ASP A 12 -79.37 9.51 -72.07
CA ASP A 12 -79.54 10.41 -70.91
C ASP A 12 -78.91 9.83 -69.62
N ASP A 13 -78.99 8.52 -69.37
CA ASP A 13 -78.45 7.93 -68.13
C ASP A 13 -76.90 7.97 -68.07
N ASN A 14 -76.20 7.72 -69.19
CA ASN A 14 -74.73 7.77 -69.23
C ASN A 14 -74.19 9.20 -69.12
N ILE A 15 -74.92 10.17 -69.69
CA ILE A 15 -74.59 11.60 -69.54
C ILE A 15 -74.83 12.02 -68.09
N THR A 16 -75.91 11.57 -67.45
CA THR A 16 -76.23 11.91 -66.06
C THR A 16 -75.21 11.34 -65.08
N ASP A 17 -74.73 10.10 -65.27
CA ASP A 17 -73.72 9.48 -64.41
C ASP A 17 -72.32 10.11 -64.59
N GLN A 18 -71.98 10.52 -65.81
CA GLN A 18 -70.75 11.30 -66.07
C GLN A 18 -70.84 12.71 -65.49
N VAL A 19 -72.01 13.35 -65.57
CA VAL A 19 -72.27 14.66 -64.95
C VAL A 19 -72.22 14.57 -63.43
N ASN A 20 -72.71 13.48 -62.83
CA ASN A 20 -72.64 13.25 -61.38
C ASN A 20 -71.20 12.99 -60.91
N LYS A 21 -70.44 12.14 -61.61
CA LYS A 21 -69.00 11.95 -61.32
C LYS A 21 -68.18 13.23 -61.53
N LEU A 22 -68.48 13.99 -62.57
CA LEU A 22 -67.83 15.28 -62.80
C LEU A 22 -68.22 16.28 -61.72
N ALA A 23 -69.48 16.30 -61.27
CA ALA A 23 -69.94 17.13 -60.17
C ALA A 23 -69.28 16.73 -58.83
N GLU A 24 -69.09 15.45 -58.54
CA GLU A 24 -68.36 14.98 -57.36
C GLU A 24 -66.88 15.37 -57.42
N GLN A 25 -66.21 15.20 -58.56
CA GLN A 25 -64.82 15.61 -58.75
C GLN A 25 -64.64 17.13 -58.70
N VAL A 26 -65.57 17.89 -59.27
CA VAL A 26 -65.58 19.35 -59.23
C VAL A 26 -65.86 19.82 -57.80
N ASN A 27 -66.78 19.19 -57.08
CA ASN A 27 -67.06 19.51 -55.68
C ASN A 27 -65.89 19.14 -54.75
N SER A 28 -65.18 18.03 -54.99
CA SER A 28 -63.98 17.70 -54.22
C SER A 28 -62.83 18.65 -54.55
N ALA A 29 -62.63 18.99 -55.83
CA ALA A 29 -61.60 19.95 -56.25
C ALA A 29 -61.90 21.39 -55.76
N LEU A 30 -63.17 21.80 -55.72
CA LEU A 30 -63.61 23.06 -55.12
C LEU A 30 -63.44 23.05 -53.60
N ALA A 31 -63.72 21.93 -52.93
CA ALA A 31 -63.49 21.79 -51.50
C ALA A 31 -61.98 21.84 -51.16
N ASP A 32 -61.13 21.16 -51.92
CA ASP A 32 -59.67 21.19 -51.75
C ASP A 32 -59.09 22.57 -52.06
N SER A 33 -59.59 23.23 -53.11
CA SER A 33 -59.18 24.60 -53.46
C SER A 33 -59.65 25.63 -52.43
N ALA A 34 -60.89 25.52 -51.95
CA ALA A 34 -61.44 26.38 -50.90
C ALA A 34 -60.70 26.18 -49.57
N LYS A 35 -60.32 24.94 -49.22
CA LYS A 35 -59.51 24.61 -48.05
C LYS A 35 -58.09 25.18 -48.16
N SER A 36 -57.47 25.11 -49.34
CA SER A 36 -56.15 25.72 -49.62
C SER A 36 -56.18 27.25 -49.61
N LEU A 37 -57.29 27.87 -50.03
CA LEU A 37 -57.50 29.32 -50.00
C LEU A 37 -57.85 29.88 -48.61
N THR A 38 -58.44 29.07 -47.73
CA THR A 38 -58.76 29.45 -46.33
C THR A 38 -57.66 29.14 -45.33
N CYS A 39 -56.76 28.19 -45.65
CA CYS A 39 -55.68 27.72 -44.78
C CYS A 39 -54.33 28.04 -45.44
N GLY A 40 -53.67 29.11 -44.98
CA GLY A 40 -52.33 29.52 -45.46
C GLY A 40 -51.22 28.50 -45.14
N PRO A 41 -49.97 28.75 -45.57
CA PRO A 41 -48.85 27.79 -45.46
C PRO A 41 -48.60 27.29 -44.02
N ASP A 42 -48.80 28.15 -43.01
CA ASP A 42 -48.66 27.77 -41.60
C ASP A 42 -49.75 26.80 -41.14
N CYS A 43 -50.97 26.96 -41.65
CA CYS A 43 -52.10 26.09 -41.32
C CYS A 43 -51.94 24.70 -41.97
N GLN A 44 -51.44 24.63 -43.22
CA GLN A 44 -51.08 23.37 -43.87
C GLN A 44 -49.92 22.66 -43.15
N ALA A 45 -48.92 23.41 -42.68
CA ALA A 45 -47.85 22.86 -41.86
C ALA A 45 -48.36 22.29 -40.53
N GLN A 46 -49.30 22.96 -39.87
CA GLN A 46 -49.92 22.44 -38.64
C GLN A 46 -50.76 21.18 -38.88
N GLU A 47 -51.54 21.11 -39.96
CA GLU A 47 -52.30 19.90 -40.33
C GLU A 47 -51.36 18.72 -40.59
N ASN A 48 -50.24 18.96 -41.28
CA ASN A 48 -49.18 17.95 -41.48
C ASN A 48 -48.55 17.50 -40.16
N ILE A 49 -48.24 18.42 -39.24
CA ILE A 49 -47.69 18.09 -37.93
C ILE A 49 -48.68 17.25 -37.11
N GLN A 50 -49.97 17.61 -37.09
CA GLN A 50 -50.98 16.83 -36.38
C GLN A 50 -51.18 15.45 -36.99
N THR A 51 -51.15 15.35 -38.32
CA THR A 51 -51.22 14.07 -39.04
C THR A 51 -50.04 13.17 -38.68
N LEU A 52 -48.80 13.69 -38.72
CA LEU A 52 -47.61 12.95 -38.34
C LEU A 52 -47.61 12.55 -36.86
N LYS A 53 -48.10 13.44 -35.98
CA LYS A 53 -48.29 13.14 -34.56
C LYS A 53 -49.29 12.01 -34.36
N GLN A 54 -50.40 12.02 -35.08
CA GLN A 54 -51.40 10.95 -35.00
C GLN A 54 -50.80 9.62 -35.48
N ILE A 55 -50.09 9.60 -36.61
CA ILE A 55 -49.39 8.40 -37.12
C ILE A 55 -48.41 7.86 -36.07
N TYR A 56 -47.64 8.75 -35.41
CA TYR A 56 -46.72 8.36 -34.35
C TYR A 56 -47.45 7.74 -33.15
N LEU A 57 -48.53 8.37 -32.66
CA LEU A 57 -49.33 7.85 -31.55
C LEU A 57 -49.99 6.52 -31.90
N ASP A 58 -50.48 6.37 -33.13
CA ASP A 58 -51.06 5.12 -33.62
C ASP A 58 -49.99 4.02 -33.72
N ALA A 59 -48.77 4.35 -34.14
CA ALA A 59 -47.65 3.42 -34.16
C ALA A 59 -47.23 3.00 -32.75
N GLU A 60 -47.19 3.93 -31.79
CA GLU A 60 -46.92 3.65 -30.38
C GLU A 60 -48.01 2.76 -29.77
N LEU A 61 -49.28 3.06 -30.02
CA LEU A 61 -50.40 2.24 -29.59
C LEU A 61 -50.37 0.84 -30.23
N ASN A 62 -50.01 0.75 -31.51
CA ASN A 62 -49.83 -0.54 -32.17
C ASN A 62 -48.69 -1.34 -31.55
N LEU A 63 -47.58 -0.70 -31.17
CA LEU A 63 -46.48 -1.36 -30.48
C LEU A 63 -46.90 -1.89 -29.10
N GLN A 64 -47.72 -1.13 -28.36
CA GLN A 64 -48.26 -1.56 -27.07
C GLN A 64 -49.31 -2.67 -27.19
N THR A 65 -50.15 -2.63 -28.22
CA THR A 65 -51.27 -3.59 -28.40
C THR A 65 -50.88 -4.85 -29.18
N ALA A 66 -49.83 -4.80 -30.00
CA ALA A 66 -49.38 -5.92 -30.83
C ALA A 66 -49.11 -7.21 -30.03
N PRO A 67 -48.44 -7.20 -28.86
CA PRO A 67 -48.21 -8.42 -28.08
C PRO A 67 -49.50 -9.11 -27.64
N THR A 68 -50.50 -8.32 -27.23
CA THR A 68 -51.80 -8.84 -26.81
C THR A 68 -52.56 -9.43 -28.00
N LYS A 69 -52.60 -8.70 -29.14
CA LYS A 69 -53.21 -9.21 -30.38
C LYS A 69 -52.55 -10.51 -30.83
N LEU A 70 -51.23 -10.59 -30.77
CA LEU A 70 -50.46 -11.79 -31.10
C LEU A 70 -50.79 -12.95 -30.15
N SER A 71 -50.86 -12.71 -28.84
CA SER A 71 -51.19 -13.74 -27.85
C SER A 71 -52.60 -14.30 -28.03
N VAL A 72 -53.58 -13.44 -28.34
CA VAL A 72 -54.95 -13.88 -28.65
C VAL A 72 -54.99 -14.70 -29.94
N ALA A 73 -54.30 -14.24 -30.99
CA ALA A 73 -54.21 -14.97 -32.26
C ALA A 73 -53.52 -16.35 -32.08
N GLU A 74 -52.42 -16.41 -31.32
CA GLU A 74 -51.71 -17.63 -30.95
C GLU A 74 -52.64 -18.61 -30.21
N LYS A 75 -53.35 -18.12 -29.19
CA LYS A 75 -54.32 -18.93 -28.43
C LYS A 75 -55.40 -19.51 -29.35
N ASN A 76 -56.03 -18.68 -30.18
CA ASN A 76 -57.10 -19.12 -31.08
C ASN A 76 -56.58 -20.15 -32.10
N TYR A 77 -55.38 -19.93 -32.65
CA TYR A 77 -54.73 -20.87 -33.56
C TYR A 77 -54.47 -22.23 -32.88
N LEU A 78 -53.88 -22.24 -31.69
CA LEU A 78 -53.59 -23.47 -30.95
C LEU A 78 -54.87 -24.21 -30.54
N LEU A 79 -55.90 -23.50 -30.06
CA LEU A 79 -57.20 -24.10 -29.74
C LEU A 79 -57.86 -24.74 -30.97
N SER A 80 -57.76 -24.09 -32.14
CA SER A 80 -58.34 -24.61 -33.38
C SER A 80 -57.60 -25.84 -33.95
N THR A 81 -56.30 -25.96 -33.67
CA THR A 81 -55.44 -27.01 -34.25
C THR A 81 -55.26 -28.21 -33.31
N LEU A 82 -55.19 -27.97 -31.99
CA LEU A 82 -54.85 -28.97 -30.99
C LEU A 82 -55.96 -29.22 -29.95
N GLY A 83 -56.99 -28.38 -29.90
CA GLY A 83 -58.02 -28.41 -28.86
C GLY A 83 -57.57 -27.82 -27.52
N GLU A 84 -58.42 -27.89 -26.49
CA GLU A 84 -58.14 -27.34 -25.15
C GLU A 84 -56.99 -28.05 -24.45
N ASP A 85 -56.96 -29.39 -24.49
CA ASP A 85 -55.93 -30.20 -23.84
C ASP A 85 -54.54 -29.90 -24.44
N GLY A 86 -54.43 -29.91 -25.77
CA GLY A 86 -53.17 -29.62 -26.45
C GLY A 86 -52.69 -28.18 -26.24
N TYR A 87 -53.61 -27.22 -26.12
CA TYR A 87 -53.25 -25.84 -25.72
C TYR A 87 -52.71 -25.80 -24.28
N SER A 88 -53.36 -26.48 -23.34
CA SER A 88 -52.92 -26.56 -21.94
C SER A 88 -51.52 -27.17 -21.81
N ASP A 89 -51.26 -28.26 -22.54
CA ASP A 89 -49.94 -28.93 -22.55
C ASP A 89 -48.85 -28.04 -23.16
N TYR A 90 -49.16 -27.35 -24.27
CA TYR A 90 -48.25 -26.38 -24.88
C TYR A 90 -47.89 -25.25 -23.92
N MET A 91 -48.89 -24.66 -23.24
CA MET A 91 -48.66 -23.57 -22.29
C MET A 91 -47.88 -24.05 -21.06
N THR A 92 -48.19 -25.23 -20.54
CA THR A 92 -47.46 -25.85 -19.43
C THR A 92 -46.00 -26.05 -19.78
N THR A 93 -45.71 -26.56 -20.99
CA THR A 93 -44.35 -26.75 -21.48
C THR A 93 -43.63 -25.40 -21.64
N ARG A 94 -44.28 -24.41 -22.27
CA ARG A 94 -43.72 -23.07 -22.47
C ARG A 94 -43.36 -22.40 -21.15
N TYR A 95 -44.28 -22.43 -20.18
CA TYR A 95 -44.03 -21.86 -18.86
C TYR A 95 -43.02 -22.66 -18.06
N GLY A 96 -42.97 -23.98 -18.20
CA GLY A 96 -41.92 -24.82 -17.63
C GLY A 96 -40.53 -24.42 -18.12
N VAL A 97 -40.37 -24.22 -19.43
CA VAL A 97 -39.10 -23.75 -20.02
C VAL A 97 -38.73 -22.35 -19.51
N GLN A 98 -39.69 -21.41 -19.47
CA GLN A 98 -39.43 -20.06 -18.94
C GLN A 98 -39.07 -20.07 -17.46
N ALA A 99 -39.77 -20.87 -16.65
CA ALA A 99 -39.49 -21.03 -15.23
C ALA A 99 -38.08 -21.61 -15.01
N ASN A 100 -37.68 -22.62 -15.78
CA ASN A 100 -36.32 -23.17 -15.74
C ASN A 100 -35.27 -22.12 -16.12
N GLN A 101 -35.48 -21.36 -17.20
CA GLN A 101 -34.55 -20.28 -17.59
C GLN A 101 -34.40 -19.20 -16.52
N ILE A 102 -35.50 -18.86 -15.83
CA ILE A 102 -35.46 -17.92 -14.71
C ILE A 102 -34.71 -18.56 -13.52
N GLY A 103 -35.00 -19.83 -13.21
CA GLY A 103 -34.32 -20.60 -12.18
C GLY A 103 -32.80 -20.66 -12.39
N ASP A 104 -32.37 -20.92 -13.62
CA ASP A 104 -30.94 -20.97 -13.99
C ASP A 104 -30.28 -19.60 -13.82
N LYS A 105 -30.94 -18.51 -14.26
CA LYS A 105 -30.43 -17.14 -14.10
C LYS A 105 -30.32 -16.74 -12.63
N VAL A 106 -31.32 -17.09 -11.83
CA VAL A 106 -31.33 -16.80 -10.39
C VAL A 106 -30.24 -17.60 -9.68
N THR A 107 -30.11 -18.90 -9.99
CA THR A 107 -29.07 -19.77 -9.44
C THR A 107 -27.68 -19.25 -9.79
N ALA A 108 -27.41 -18.95 -11.06
CA ALA A 108 -26.12 -18.41 -11.49
C ALA A 108 -25.82 -17.05 -10.83
N SER A 109 -26.81 -16.18 -10.69
CA SER A 109 -26.65 -14.90 -9.97
C SER A 109 -26.36 -15.12 -8.49
N PHE A 110 -27.03 -16.08 -7.86
CA PHE A 110 -26.85 -16.40 -6.45
C PHE A 110 -25.46 -17.00 -6.19
N GLU A 111 -25.03 -17.96 -7.00
CA GLU A 111 -23.68 -18.55 -6.94
C GLU A 111 -22.59 -17.50 -7.09
N LYS A 112 -22.78 -16.54 -8.00
CA LYS A 112 -21.85 -15.41 -8.16
C LYS A 112 -21.76 -14.57 -6.88
N VAL A 113 -22.91 -14.19 -6.30
CA VAL A 113 -22.95 -13.40 -5.06
C VAL A 113 -22.32 -14.16 -3.89
N VAL A 114 -22.59 -15.46 -3.77
CA VAL A 114 -21.98 -16.31 -2.73
C VAL A 114 -20.47 -16.35 -2.91
N THR A 115 -19.99 -16.58 -4.13
CA THR A 115 -18.56 -16.62 -4.44
C THR A 115 -17.87 -15.29 -4.11
N GLU A 116 -18.47 -14.17 -4.53
CA GLU A 116 -17.95 -12.82 -4.22
C GLU A 116 -17.93 -12.56 -2.71
N SER A 117 -18.96 -12.99 -1.98
CA SER A 117 -19.06 -12.83 -0.53
C SER A 117 -18.00 -13.67 0.21
N THR A 118 -17.76 -14.89 -0.24
CA THR A 118 -16.70 -15.76 0.30
C THR A 118 -15.33 -15.13 0.06
N ASN A 119 -15.05 -14.67 -1.16
CA ASN A 119 -13.79 -14.00 -1.49
C ASN A 119 -13.57 -12.74 -0.63
N LEU A 120 -14.62 -11.94 -0.41
CA LEU A 120 -14.55 -10.75 0.44
C LEU A 120 -14.29 -11.11 1.91
N THR A 121 -14.90 -12.20 2.37
CA THR A 121 -14.68 -12.73 3.72
C THR A 121 -13.24 -13.21 3.92
N ASP A 122 -12.71 -13.97 2.96
CA ASP A 122 -11.32 -14.44 2.99
C ASP A 122 -10.32 -13.28 2.93
N LEU A 123 -10.60 -12.27 2.10
CA LEU A 123 -9.83 -11.04 2.05
C LEU A 123 -9.83 -10.32 3.41
N TYR A 124 -11.00 -10.21 4.04
CA TYR A 124 -11.12 -9.59 5.36
C TYR A 124 -10.28 -10.33 6.42
N TYR A 125 -10.36 -11.66 6.48
CA TYR A 125 -9.54 -12.46 7.40
C TYR A 125 -8.04 -12.29 7.14
N THR A 126 -7.64 -12.24 5.88
CA THR A 126 -6.25 -12.01 5.49
C THR A 126 -5.77 -10.63 5.95
N LEU A 127 -6.58 -9.59 5.72
CA LEU A 127 -6.26 -8.22 6.15
C LEU A 127 -6.19 -8.12 7.68
N TYR A 128 -7.11 -8.76 8.39
CA TYR A 128 -7.10 -8.79 9.86
C TYR A 128 -5.83 -9.46 10.40
N THR A 129 -5.45 -10.61 9.83
CA THR A 129 -4.23 -11.33 10.23
C THR A 129 -2.98 -10.49 9.94
N ASN A 130 -2.93 -9.82 8.78
CA ASN A 130 -1.82 -8.93 8.44
C ASN A 130 -1.73 -7.73 9.38
N TYR A 131 -2.86 -7.18 9.81
CA TYR A 131 -2.90 -6.11 10.78
C TYR A 131 -2.31 -6.54 12.14
N ASP A 132 -2.62 -7.76 12.58
CA ASP A 132 -2.06 -8.35 13.81
C ASP A 132 -0.53 -8.49 13.71
N TYR A 133 -0.04 -9.05 12.60
CA TYR A 133 1.41 -9.16 12.34
C TYR A 133 2.12 -7.81 12.25
N LEU A 134 1.46 -6.77 11.73
CA LEU A 134 2.01 -5.41 11.74
C LEU A 134 2.12 -4.85 13.17
N GLY A 135 1.17 -5.19 14.05
CA GLY A 135 1.24 -4.87 15.47
C GLY A 135 2.45 -5.52 16.16
N ASP A 136 2.64 -6.82 15.92
CA ASP A 136 3.80 -7.55 16.44
C ASP A 136 5.13 -7.00 15.92
N LEU A 137 5.19 -6.71 14.61
CA LEU A 137 6.36 -6.12 13.98
C LEU A 137 6.68 -4.74 14.58
N TYR A 138 5.66 -3.90 14.80
CA TYR A 138 5.82 -2.62 15.45
C TYR A 138 6.37 -2.76 16.87
N ASN A 139 5.81 -3.66 17.68
CA ASN A 139 6.27 -3.93 19.04
C ASN A 139 7.73 -4.43 19.06
N ASN A 140 8.12 -5.26 18.08
CA ASN A 140 9.49 -5.70 17.92
C ASN A 140 10.42 -4.51 17.63
N TYR A 141 10.09 -3.63 16.69
CA TYR A 141 10.89 -2.44 16.39
C TYR A 141 11.03 -1.51 17.58
N VAL A 142 9.96 -1.29 18.35
CA VAL A 142 10.01 -0.50 19.58
C VAL A 142 10.99 -1.13 20.57
N THR A 143 10.90 -2.45 20.79
CA THR A 143 11.79 -3.18 21.69
C THR A 143 13.26 -3.06 21.24
N VAL A 144 13.55 -3.39 19.98
CA VAL A 144 14.90 -3.30 19.41
C VAL A 144 15.46 -1.88 19.52
N ASN A 145 14.66 -0.85 19.26
CA ASN A 145 15.11 0.53 19.37
C ASN A 145 15.41 0.91 20.83
N THR A 146 14.60 0.45 21.78
CA THR A 146 14.87 0.68 23.21
C THR A 146 16.14 -0.03 23.67
N ASP A 147 16.40 -1.24 23.21
CA ASP A 147 17.60 -1.99 23.55
C ASP A 147 18.85 -1.40 22.90
N LEU A 148 18.77 -1.02 21.63
CA LEU A 148 19.86 -0.31 20.94
C LEU A 148 20.22 1.01 21.66
N LYS A 149 19.21 1.74 22.16
CA LYS A 149 19.43 2.96 22.95
C LYS A 149 20.14 2.65 24.29
N LYS A 150 19.80 1.53 24.94
CA LYS A 150 20.51 1.09 26.15
C LYS A 150 21.96 0.73 25.83
N ASP A 151 22.21 0.02 24.74
CA ASP A 151 23.55 -0.39 24.31
C ASP A 151 24.43 0.80 23.94
N ILE A 152 23.86 1.80 23.25
CA ILE A 152 24.55 3.08 22.96
C ILE A 152 24.91 3.79 24.27
N ASN A 153 23.98 3.89 25.21
CA ASN A 153 24.23 4.55 26.49
C ASN A 153 25.30 3.82 27.31
N LYS A 154 25.26 2.47 27.34
CA LYS A 154 26.27 1.64 28.00
C LYS A 154 27.65 1.84 27.37
N SER A 155 27.74 1.73 26.05
CA SER A 155 29.00 1.92 25.31
C SER A 155 29.56 3.34 25.51
N THR A 156 28.69 4.36 25.53
CA THR A 156 29.09 5.74 25.83
C THR A 156 29.62 5.87 27.26
N GLY A 157 28.95 5.25 28.23
CA GLY A 157 29.42 5.20 29.62
C GLY A 157 30.77 4.49 29.79
N ASP A 158 30.97 3.39 29.07
CA ASP A 158 32.22 2.62 29.08
C ASP A 158 33.36 3.43 28.46
N VAL A 159 33.12 4.11 27.33
CA VAL A 159 34.11 5.01 26.69
C VAL A 159 34.48 6.15 27.63
N VAL A 160 33.50 6.84 28.22
CA VAL A 160 33.76 7.95 29.18
C VAL A 160 34.54 7.44 30.40
N THR A 161 34.24 6.25 30.89
CA THR A 161 34.94 5.66 32.04
C THR A 161 36.37 5.26 31.67
N SER A 162 36.56 4.68 30.49
CA SER A 162 37.87 4.34 29.95
C SER A 162 38.74 5.58 29.75
N ASP A 163 38.21 6.63 29.13
CA ASP A 163 38.92 7.89 28.90
C ASP A 163 39.36 8.52 30.24
N ARG A 164 38.49 8.49 31.26
CA ARG A 164 38.83 8.95 32.61
C ARG A 164 39.95 8.12 33.23
N LYS A 165 39.92 6.79 33.08
CA LYS A 165 40.97 5.91 33.57
C LYS A 165 42.31 6.23 32.89
N THR A 166 42.33 6.31 31.57
CA THR A 166 43.54 6.67 30.80
C THR A 166 44.07 8.05 31.17
N TYR A 167 43.19 9.03 31.42
CA TYR A 167 43.58 10.36 31.88
C TYR A 167 44.30 10.31 33.23
N TYR A 168 43.74 9.60 34.23
CA TYR A 168 44.35 9.48 35.55
C TYR A 168 45.65 8.67 35.53
N GLU A 169 45.71 7.59 34.74
CA GLU A 169 46.94 6.81 34.56
C GLU A 169 48.04 7.68 33.93
N SER A 170 47.70 8.47 32.92
CA SER A 170 48.63 9.40 32.28
C SER A 170 49.12 10.49 33.23
N GLN A 171 48.23 11.04 34.05
CA GLN A 171 48.58 12.04 35.05
C GLN A 171 49.53 11.48 36.11
N ASN A 172 49.24 10.28 36.63
CA ASN A 172 50.10 9.59 37.61
C ASN A 172 51.46 9.23 37.00
N TYR A 173 51.48 8.75 35.76
CA TYR A 173 52.72 8.47 35.04
C TYR A 173 53.56 9.73 34.88
N ASN A 174 52.95 10.85 34.47
CA ASN A 174 53.64 12.12 34.31
C ASN A 174 54.18 12.65 35.64
N TYR A 175 53.41 12.53 36.72
CA TYR A 175 53.85 12.88 38.06
C TYR A 175 55.07 12.05 38.50
N LEU A 176 55.01 10.72 38.31
CA LEU A 176 56.11 9.82 38.64
C LEU A 176 57.37 10.11 37.80
N LYS A 177 57.19 10.39 36.50
CA LYS A 177 58.27 10.80 35.60
C LYS A 177 58.93 12.09 36.05
N ASN A 178 58.14 13.09 36.49
CA ASN A 178 58.67 14.35 36.99
C ASN A 178 59.49 14.14 38.28
N TRP A 179 59.01 13.34 39.22
CA TRP A 179 59.78 12.97 40.42
C TRP A 179 61.08 12.25 40.08
N TYR A 180 61.04 11.33 39.13
CA TYR A 180 62.24 10.64 38.66
C TYR A 180 63.29 11.62 38.10
N ILE A 181 62.86 12.64 37.33
CA ILE A 181 63.75 13.69 36.83
C ILE A 181 64.37 14.48 38.00
N VAL A 182 63.58 14.86 39.00
CA VAL A 182 64.06 15.59 40.19
C VAL A 182 65.08 14.75 40.98
N TYR A 183 64.79 13.48 41.25
CA TYR A 183 65.73 12.60 41.97
C TYR A 183 67.02 12.36 41.19
N LYS A 184 66.95 12.22 39.86
CA LYS A 184 68.13 12.11 39.01
C LYS A 184 69.01 13.36 39.11
N PHE A 185 68.40 14.55 39.16
CA PHE A 185 69.13 15.80 39.34
C PHE A 185 69.82 15.87 40.70
N ILE A 186 69.10 15.56 41.79
CA ILE A 186 69.66 15.51 43.16
C ILE A 186 70.85 14.54 43.21
N TYR A 187 70.71 13.37 42.58
CA TYR A 187 71.77 12.37 42.51
C TYR A 187 73.04 12.92 41.86
N ILE A 188 72.92 13.56 40.69
CA ILE A 188 74.06 14.17 39.98
C ILE A 188 74.76 15.21 40.87
N VAL A 189 73.99 16.04 41.58
CA VAL A 189 74.55 17.02 42.53
C VAL A 189 75.34 16.34 43.64
N ILE A 190 74.80 15.27 44.24
CA ILE A 190 75.49 14.49 45.29
C ILE A 190 76.79 13.87 44.74
N VAL A 191 76.77 13.32 43.54
CA VAL A 191 77.97 12.75 42.89
C VAL A 191 79.05 13.83 42.71
N ILE A 192 78.70 15.02 42.23
CA ILE A 192 79.64 16.14 42.05
C ILE A 192 80.25 16.55 43.40
N VAL A 193 79.41 16.72 44.43
CA VAL A 193 79.86 17.07 45.78
C VAL A 193 80.79 15.98 46.33
N PHE A 194 80.46 14.71 46.13
CA PHE A 194 81.28 13.58 46.53
C PHE A 194 82.65 13.58 45.82
N ILE A 195 82.68 13.85 44.51
CA ILE A 195 83.93 14.00 43.74
C ILE A 195 84.79 15.10 44.36
N ILE A 196 84.23 16.27 44.62
CA ILE A 196 84.96 17.39 45.24
C ILE A 196 85.55 16.95 46.58
N PHE A 197 84.76 16.35 47.47
CA PHE A 197 85.25 15.89 48.78
C PHE A 197 86.34 14.81 48.69
N LEU A 198 86.21 13.89 47.74
CA LEU A 198 87.13 12.77 47.56
C LEU A 198 88.51 13.22 47.08
N PHE A 199 88.60 14.35 46.36
CA PHE A 199 89.86 14.95 45.91
C PHE A 199 90.40 16.02 46.85
N PHE A 200 89.54 16.82 47.51
CA PHE A 200 89.99 17.94 48.35
C PHE A 200 90.38 17.52 49.78
N ARG A 201 89.85 16.41 50.29
CA ARG A 201 90.18 15.94 51.64
C ARG A 201 91.42 15.04 51.61
N LYS A 202 92.39 15.29 52.49
CA LYS A 202 93.47 14.34 52.77
C LYS A 202 92.85 13.05 53.29
N SER A 203 93.08 11.96 52.57
CA SER A 203 92.45 10.66 52.77
C SER A 203 93.52 9.59 52.76
N ASP A 204 93.35 8.57 53.59
CA ASP A 204 94.29 7.45 53.73
C ASP A 204 94.10 6.39 52.64
N TYR A 205 93.07 6.54 51.80
CA TYR A 205 92.84 5.63 50.68
C TYR A 205 93.81 5.86 49.53
N SER A 206 94.31 4.76 48.96
CA SER A 206 95.12 4.77 47.74
C SER A 206 94.36 5.42 46.56
N PHE A 207 95.10 6.05 45.64
CA PHE A 207 94.51 6.71 44.46
C PHE A 207 93.68 5.75 43.60
N VAL A 208 94.10 4.49 43.48
CA VAL A 208 93.38 3.44 42.74
C VAL A 208 92.04 3.11 43.40
N SER A 209 92.02 2.96 44.72
CA SER A 209 90.78 2.69 45.48
C SER A 209 89.77 3.82 45.32
N ARG A 210 90.23 5.08 45.27
CA ARG A 210 89.37 6.26 45.05
C ARG A 210 88.70 6.26 43.68
N ILE A 211 89.45 5.92 42.63
CA ILE A 211 88.90 5.82 41.26
C ILE A 211 87.88 4.68 41.17
N LEU A 212 88.16 3.52 41.77
CA LEU A 212 87.23 2.39 41.75
C LEU A 212 85.90 2.71 42.46
N ILE A 213 85.94 3.37 43.61
CA ILE A 213 84.74 3.79 44.34
C ILE A 213 83.92 4.78 43.49
N LEU A 214 84.58 5.71 42.80
CA LEU A 214 83.92 6.68 41.93
C LEU A 214 83.25 6.00 40.74
N ILE A 215 83.93 5.06 40.08
CA ILE A 215 83.35 4.27 38.97
C ILE A 215 82.12 3.51 39.45
N PHE A 216 82.20 2.84 40.61
CA PHE A 216 81.07 2.12 41.18
C PHE A 216 79.87 3.05 41.45
N PHE A 217 80.13 4.24 42.00
CA PHE A 217 79.10 5.23 42.26
C PHE A 217 78.48 5.78 40.96
N ILE A 218 79.27 6.05 39.92
CA ILE A 218 78.72 6.49 38.62
C ILE A 218 77.84 5.40 37.98
N LEU A 219 78.24 4.13 38.09
CA LEU A 219 77.50 3.01 37.51
C LEU A 219 76.30 2.55 38.35
N TYR A 220 76.24 2.92 39.63
CA TYR A 220 75.18 2.58 40.57
C TYR A 220 73.74 2.74 40.03
N PRO A 221 73.32 3.87 39.42
CA PRO A 221 71.94 4.04 38.93
C PRO A 221 71.54 3.03 37.83
N ILE A 222 72.50 2.52 37.05
CA ILE A 222 72.25 1.53 36.01
C ILE A 222 71.99 0.16 36.64
N TYR A 223 72.81 -0.23 37.62
CA TYR A 223 72.69 -1.53 38.27
C TYR A 223 71.51 -1.62 39.25
N ILE A 224 71.20 -0.54 39.97
CA ILE A 224 70.11 -0.56 40.96
C ILE A 224 68.75 -0.75 40.31
N THR A 225 68.51 -0.14 39.14
CA THR A 225 67.21 -0.24 38.43
C THR A 225 66.94 -1.67 37.96
N GLN A 226 67.94 -2.33 37.37
CA GLN A 226 67.84 -3.74 36.97
C GLN A 226 67.67 -4.67 38.17
N SER A 227 68.42 -4.43 39.25
CA SER A 227 68.35 -5.25 40.46
C SER A 227 66.97 -5.13 41.13
N VAL A 228 66.43 -3.93 41.26
CA VAL A 228 65.09 -3.68 41.83
C VAL A 228 64.01 -4.36 40.98
N PHE A 229 64.08 -4.24 39.65
CA PHE A 229 63.12 -4.91 38.76
C PHE A 229 63.17 -6.43 38.91
N TRP A 230 64.38 -7.00 38.98
CA TRP A 230 64.56 -8.44 39.19
C TRP A 230 63.99 -8.90 40.54
N ILE A 231 64.26 -8.18 41.63
CA ILE A 231 63.73 -8.49 42.98
C ILE A 231 62.20 -8.39 42.99
N TRP A 232 61.64 -7.32 42.39
CA TRP A 232 60.21 -7.12 42.34
C TRP A 232 59.50 -8.28 41.62
N ASN A 233 59.98 -8.64 40.43
CA ASN A 233 59.34 -9.66 39.61
C ASN A 233 59.52 -11.08 40.17
N ASN A 234 60.69 -11.42 40.71
CA ASN A 234 60.99 -12.79 41.12
C ASN A 234 60.72 -13.08 42.60
N VAL A 235 60.80 -12.09 43.48
CA VAL A 235 60.66 -12.27 44.92
C VAL A 235 59.33 -11.73 45.40
N ILE A 236 59.03 -10.45 45.11
CA ILE A 236 57.85 -9.79 45.67
C ILE A 236 56.55 -10.33 45.07
N LEU A 237 56.47 -10.46 43.74
CA LEU A 237 55.26 -10.99 43.08
C LEU A 237 54.96 -12.43 43.52
N ARG A 238 55.97 -13.29 43.62
CA ARG A 238 55.81 -14.67 44.09
C ARG A 238 55.35 -14.75 45.55
N ILE A 239 55.82 -13.84 46.41
CA ILE A 239 55.36 -13.76 47.80
C ILE A 239 53.92 -13.22 47.85
N TRP A 240 53.56 -12.28 46.98
CA TRP A 240 52.21 -11.74 46.87
C TRP A 240 51.18 -12.78 46.41
N GLU A 241 51.57 -13.68 45.51
CA GLU A 241 50.73 -14.83 45.08
C GLU A 241 50.46 -15.83 46.21
N LEU A 242 51.32 -15.88 47.24
CA LEU A 242 51.15 -16.74 48.42
C LEU A 242 50.27 -16.11 49.51
N LEU A 243 49.97 -14.81 49.42
CA LEU A 243 49.06 -14.14 50.35
C LEU A 243 47.61 -14.34 49.85
N PRO A 244 46.68 -14.79 50.70
CA PRO A 244 45.29 -15.00 50.29
C PRO A 244 44.69 -13.67 49.82
N SER A 245 44.22 -13.63 48.57
CA SER A 245 43.59 -12.45 48.01
C SER A 245 42.25 -12.19 48.71
N ASN A 246 42.05 -10.96 49.17
CA ASN A 246 40.85 -10.57 49.91
C ASN A 246 39.67 -10.45 48.91
N ILE A 247 38.68 -11.33 49.06
CA ILE A 247 37.57 -11.57 48.10
C ILE A 247 36.65 -10.33 47.91
N TYR A 248 36.77 -9.30 48.75
CA TYR A 248 35.89 -8.12 48.70
C TYR A 248 36.27 -7.01 47.69
N LYS A 249 37.14 -7.30 46.72
CA LYS A 249 37.50 -6.35 45.63
C LYS A 249 37.26 -6.89 44.22
N SER A 250 36.26 -7.73 44.03
CA SER A 250 35.69 -8.00 42.70
C SER A 250 34.26 -7.45 42.60
N ILE A 251 34.16 -6.15 42.29
CA ILE A 251 33.04 -5.53 41.56
C ILE A 251 33.67 -4.63 40.51
#